data_AF-A0AAW6NIP5-F1
#
_entry.id   AF-A0AAW6NIP5-F1
#
_cell.length_a   1.000
_cell.length_b   1.000
_cell.length_c   1.000
_cell.angle_alpha   90.00
_cell.angle_beta   90.00
_cell.angle_gamma   90.00
#
_symmetry.space_group_name_H-M   'P 1'
#
loop_
_entity.id
_entity.type
_entity.pdbx_description
1 polymer ?
#
loop_
_entity_poly.entity_id
_entity_poly.type
_entity_poly.pdbx_seq_one_letter_code
_entity_poly.pdbx_strand_id
1 'polypeptide(L)'
;MTMALFPCLPGTTLEAVNTVGAWLAQDDYQDNQPVDLVILAGNAVVPAIDAACKNAAEQGVPLIISGGIDISLGSTIGLCAIALGVMMQAGWPMAVAVPLTLLLGLLCGLVNAALIHYTGISPLVITLGTLYLYGGGALLLSGMA
;
A
#
# COMPACT_ATOMS: atom_id res chain seq x y z
N MET A 1 -25.60 -15.88 0.31
CA MET A 1 -24.21 -15.48 0.59
C MET A 1 -23.97 -15.75 2.07
N THR A 2 -23.34 -16.86 2.41
CA THR A 2 -23.09 -17.25 3.81
C THR A 2 -21.92 -16.45 4.32
N MET A 3 -22.14 -15.54 5.28
CA MET A 3 -21.04 -14.89 6.00
C MET A 3 -20.26 -15.99 6.73
N ALA A 4 -19.04 -16.28 6.28
CA ALA A 4 -18.15 -17.14 7.02
C ALA A 4 -17.75 -16.40 8.31
N LEU A 5 -18.34 -16.80 9.44
CA LEU A 5 -17.92 -16.35 10.76
C LEU A 5 -16.52 -16.91 11.03
N PHE A 6 -15.66 -16.08 11.62
CA PHE A 6 -14.33 -16.51 12.03
C PHE A 6 -14.46 -17.67 13.04
N PRO A 7 -13.75 -18.79 12.85
CA PRO A 7 -13.90 -19.96 13.70
C PRO A 7 -13.37 -19.68 15.12
N CYS A 8 -13.96 -20.34 16.12
CA CYS A 8 -13.41 -20.32 17.47
C CYS A 8 -12.03 -20.97 17.48
N LEU A 9 -11.04 -20.25 17.99
CA LEU A 9 -9.68 -20.74 18.15
C LEU A 9 -9.53 -21.54 19.46
N PRO A 10 -8.68 -22.57 19.50
CA PRO A 10 -8.25 -23.21 20.75
C PRO A 10 -7.59 -22.20 21.69
N GLY A 11 -7.72 -22.39 23.01
CA GLY A 11 -7.18 -21.47 24.02
C GLY A 11 -5.68 -21.20 23.87
N THR A 12 -4.89 -22.25 23.60
CA THR A 12 -3.45 -22.13 23.36
C THR A 12 -3.11 -21.30 22.12
N THR A 13 -3.91 -21.39 21.06
CA THR A 13 -3.75 -20.57 19.85
C THR A 13 -4.13 -19.12 20.12
N LEU A 14 -5.18 -18.88 20.88
CA LEU A 14 -5.59 -17.52 21.26
C LEU A 14 -4.53 -16.85 22.15
N GLU A 15 -3.97 -17.57 23.11
CA GLU A 15 -2.86 -17.11 23.94
C GLU A 15 -1.64 -16.76 23.09
N ALA A 16 -1.25 -17.63 22.15
CA ALA A 16 -0.13 -17.36 21.24
C ALA A 16 -0.37 -16.10 20.39
N VAL A 17 -1.58 -15.92 19.85
CA VAL A 17 -1.96 -14.71 19.10
C VAL A 17 -1.85 -13.46 19.99
N ASN A 18 -2.32 -13.52 21.23
CA ASN A 18 -2.23 -12.41 22.17
C ASN A 18 -0.78 -12.08 22.53
N THR A 19 0.07 -13.08 22.73
CA THR A 19 1.50 -12.87 23.01
C THR A 19 2.21 -12.19 21.84
N VAL A 20 1.98 -12.66 20.61
CA VAL A 20 2.55 -12.03 19.41
C VAL A 20 1.99 -10.62 19.22
N GLY A 21 0.69 -10.43 19.42
CA GLY A 21 0.04 -9.11 19.33
C GLY A 21 0.63 -8.11 20.33
N ALA A 22 0.84 -8.53 21.58
CA ALA A 22 1.46 -7.70 22.60
C ALA A 22 2.92 -7.36 22.29
N TRP A 23 3.68 -8.32 21.76
CA TRP A 23 5.06 -8.09 21.33
C TRP A 23 5.15 -7.14 20.13
N LEU A 24 4.24 -7.24 19.16
CA LEU A 24 4.17 -6.32 18.01
C LEU A 24 3.70 -4.91 18.40
N ALA A 25 2.82 -4.82 19.39
CA ALA A 25 2.34 -3.55 19.93
C ALA A 25 3.28 -2.95 20.98
N GLN A 26 4.42 -3.60 21.25
CA GLN A 26 5.36 -3.17 22.26
C GLN A 26 6.01 -1.86 21.81
N ASP A 27 5.75 -0.82 22.58
CA ASP A 27 6.34 0.49 22.37
C ASP A 27 7.66 0.56 23.14
N ASP A 28 8.77 0.83 22.45
CA ASP A 28 10.07 1.11 23.08
C ASP A 28 10.08 2.51 23.74
N TYR A 29 8.98 3.26 23.59
CA TYR A 29 8.74 4.54 24.22
C TYR A 29 8.60 4.43 25.74
N GLN A 30 9.31 5.30 26.46
CA GLN A 30 9.12 5.48 27.90
C GLN A 30 7.99 6.47 28.13
N ASP A 31 6.95 6.05 28.86
CA ASP A 31 5.82 6.90 29.22
C ASP A 31 6.29 8.24 29.80
N ASN A 32 5.60 9.30 29.38
CA ASN A 32 5.70 10.65 29.95
C ASN A 32 6.96 11.48 29.61
N GLN A 33 7.73 11.11 28.59
CA GLN A 33 8.67 12.07 28.00
C GLN A 33 7.92 13.07 27.11
N PRO A 34 8.22 14.37 27.21
CA PRO A 34 7.76 15.33 26.22
C PRO A 34 8.40 14.99 24.86
N VAL A 35 7.59 14.92 23.81
CA VAL A 35 8.07 14.80 22.42
C VAL A 35 7.94 16.14 21.72
N ASP A 36 8.90 16.46 20.85
CA ASP A 36 8.85 17.68 20.03
C ASP A 36 7.97 17.52 18.78
N LEU A 37 7.54 16.29 18.45
CA LEU A 37 6.84 15.93 17.22
C LEU A 37 6.12 14.57 17.35
N VAL A 38 4.95 14.45 16.73
CA VAL A 38 4.25 13.16 16.52
C VAL A 38 4.21 12.81 15.04
N ILE A 39 4.55 11.56 14.68
CA ILE A 39 4.46 11.04 13.31
C ILE A 39 3.37 9.96 13.25
N LEU A 40 2.30 10.24 12.50
CA LEU A 40 1.26 9.27 12.19
C LEU A 40 1.57 8.57 10.87
N ALA A 41 1.99 7.32 10.94
CA ALA A 41 2.09 6.46 9.76
C ALA A 41 0.70 6.13 9.20
N GLY A 42 0.55 6.15 7.88
CA GLY A 42 -0.69 5.91 7.17
C GLY A 42 -1.22 4.51 7.44
N ASN A 43 -2.36 4.42 8.11
CA ASN A 43 -3.04 3.17 8.45
C ASN A 43 -4.57 3.39 8.49
N ALA A 44 -5.34 2.30 8.58
CA ALA A 44 -6.80 2.34 8.61
C ALA A 44 -7.39 2.09 10.03
N VAL A 45 -6.56 2.10 11.07
CA VAL A 45 -6.96 1.80 12.45
C VAL A 45 -7.38 3.11 13.13
N VAL A 46 -8.67 3.44 13.05
CA VAL A 46 -9.22 4.70 13.61
C VAL A 46 -8.78 4.97 15.06
N PRO A 47 -8.79 3.99 15.99
CA PRO A 47 -8.29 4.22 17.35
C PRO A 47 -6.83 4.68 17.42
N ALA A 48 -5.97 4.20 16.51
CA ALA A 48 -4.56 4.62 16.44
C ALA A 48 -4.42 6.03 15.88
N ILE A 49 -5.26 6.41 14.91
CA ILE A 49 -5.33 7.77 14.36
C ILE A 49 -5.76 8.76 15.46
N ASP A 50 -6.83 8.44 16.18
CA ASP A 50 -7.34 9.27 17.27
C ASP A 50 -6.30 9.43 18.40
N ALA A 51 -5.60 8.35 18.75
CA ALA A 51 -4.54 8.39 19.75
C ALA A 51 -3.38 9.32 19.34
N ALA A 52 -2.93 9.27 18.08
CA ALA A 52 -1.88 10.15 17.58
C ALA A 52 -2.31 11.63 17.57
N CYS A 53 -3.54 11.91 17.12
CA CYS A 53 -4.11 13.26 17.11
C CYS A 53 -4.24 13.83 18.53
N LYS A 54 -4.72 13.01 19.48
CA LYS A 54 -4.85 13.39 20.88
C LYS A 54 -3.49 13.69 21.51
N ASN A 55 -2.50 12.83 21.28
CA ASN A 55 -1.16 13.00 21.84
C ASN A 55 -0.49 14.31 21.36
N ALA A 56 -0.56 14.59 20.05
CA ALA A 56 -0.04 15.83 19.50
C ALA A 56 -0.74 17.08 20.07
N ALA A 57 -2.07 17.01 20.21
CA ALA A 57 -2.87 18.10 20.76
C ALA A 57 -2.60 18.36 22.25
N GLU A 58 -2.46 17.32 23.06
CA GLU A 58 -2.19 17.43 24.51
C GLU A 58 -0.81 18.02 24.79
N GLN A 59 0.19 17.73 23.95
CA GLN A 59 1.55 18.25 24.11
C GLN A 59 1.78 19.58 23.36
N GLY A 60 0.84 20.00 22.51
CA GLY A 60 0.96 21.24 21.73
C GLY A 60 2.05 21.19 20.65
N VAL A 61 2.31 20.00 20.09
CA VAL A 61 3.39 19.77 19.12
C VAL A 61 2.87 19.47 17.71
N PRO A 62 3.70 19.64 16.67
CA PRO A 62 3.30 19.32 15.31
C PRO A 62 2.91 17.84 15.14
N LEU A 63 1.94 17.59 14.26
CA LEU A 63 1.55 16.26 13.81
C LEU A 63 1.91 16.11 12.32
N ILE A 64 2.80 15.16 12.00
CA ILE A 64 3.11 14.79 10.61
C ILE A 64 2.32 13.53 10.26
N ILE A 65 1.50 13.61 9.22
CA ILE A 65 0.80 12.46 8.67
C ILE A 65 1.59 11.93 7.48
N SER A 66 2.17 10.75 7.63
CA SER A 66 2.98 10.07 6.62
C SER A 66 2.16 8.97 5.97
N GLY A 67 1.53 9.25 4.83
CA GLY A 67 0.75 8.26 4.07
C GLY A 67 0.27 8.84 2.74
N GLY A 68 0.58 8.16 1.63
CA GLY A 68 0.11 8.53 0.29
C GLY A 68 -1.13 7.73 -0.12
N ILE A 69 -1.91 8.25 -1.07
CA ILE A 69 -3.00 7.52 -1.73
C ILE A 69 -2.49 7.07 -3.09
N ASP A 70 -2.59 5.77 -3.40
CA ASP A 70 -2.33 5.22 -4.73
C ASP A 70 -3.63 4.85 -5.43
N ILE A 71 -4.09 5.74 -6.31
CA ILE A 71 -5.27 5.51 -7.16
C ILE A 71 -4.93 4.60 -8.36
N SER A 72 -3.66 4.50 -8.73
CA SER A 72 -3.23 3.82 -9.97
C SER A 72 -3.21 2.29 -9.88
N LEU A 73 -3.43 1.70 -8.70
CA LEU A 73 -3.25 0.25 -8.51
C LEU A 73 -4.08 -0.60 -9.48
N GLY A 74 -5.35 -0.21 -9.70
CA GLY A 74 -6.26 -0.98 -10.56
C GLY A 74 -5.77 -1.03 -12.00
N SER A 75 -5.30 0.11 -12.52
CA SER A 75 -4.73 0.19 -13.87
C SER A 75 -3.38 -0.51 -13.98
N THR A 76 -2.56 -0.50 -12.93
CA THR A 76 -1.27 -1.20 -12.90
C THR A 76 -1.47 -2.71 -12.94
N ILE A 77 -2.43 -3.23 -12.17
CA ILE A 77 -2.84 -4.64 -12.21
C ILE A 77 -3.36 -5.01 -13.61
N GLY A 78 -4.24 -4.18 -14.19
CA GLY A 78 -4.77 -4.39 -15.53
C GLY A 78 -3.69 -4.44 -16.61
N LEU A 79 -2.75 -3.49 -16.57
CA LEU A 79 -1.59 -3.44 -17.47
C LEU A 79 -0.72 -4.69 -17.35
N CYS A 80 -0.40 -5.11 -16.12
CA CYS A 80 0.40 -6.31 -15.87
C CYS A 80 -0.31 -7.58 -16.36
N ALA A 81 -1.62 -7.69 -16.13
CA ALA A 81 -2.42 -8.84 -16.57
C ALA A 81 -2.48 -8.93 -18.10
N ILE A 82 -2.71 -7.81 -18.78
CA ILE A 82 -2.73 -7.76 -20.26
C ILE A 82 -1.34 -8.07 -20.81
N ALA A 83 -0.27 -7.47 -20.28
CA ALA A 83 1.09 -7.75 -20.72
C ALA A 83 1.45 -9.23 -20.57
N LEU A 84 1.09 -9.87 -19.45
CA LEU A 84 1.29 -11.30 -19.25
C LEU A 84 0.51 -12.12 -20.29
N GLY A 85 -0.77 -11.80 -20.49
CA GLY A 85 -1.62 -12.47 -21.47
C GLY A 85 -1.06 -12.38 -22.90
N VAL A 86 -0.60 -11.19 -23.31
CA VAL A 86 0.01 -10.95 -24.62
C VAL A 86 1.30 -11.76 -24.78
N MET A 87 2.18 -11.77 -23.77
CA MET A 87 3.42 -12.58 -23.82
C MET A 87 3.12 -14.07 -23.93
N MET A 88 2.15 -14.58 -23.17
CA MET A 88 1.74 -15.98 -23.24
C MET A 88 1.12 -16.33 -24.60
N GLN A 89 0.30 -15.44 -25.17
CA GLN A 89 -0.28 -15.64 -26.50
C GLN A 89 0.78 -15.60 -27.61
N ALA A 90 1.84 -14.81 -27.44
CA ALA A 90 3.01 -14.81 -28.31
C ALA A 90 3.90 -16.06 -28.16
N GLY A 91 3.52 -17.03 -27.31
CA GLY A 91 4.24 -18.29 -27.12
C GLY A 91 5.45 -18.20 -26.20
N TRP A 92 5.60 -17.12 -25.43
CA TRP A 92 6.71 -17.00 -24.48
C TRP A 92 6.57 -18.01 -23.34
N PRO A 93 7.66 -18.67 -22.90
CA PRO A 93 7.62 -19.56 -21.76
C PRO A 93 7.15 -18.82 -20.51
N MET A 94 6.25 -19.44 -19.73
CA MET A 94 5.71 -18.86 -18.49
C MET A 94 6.81 -18.45 -17.50
N ALA A 95 7.92 -19.22 -17.46
CA ALA A 95 9.08 -18.93 -16.62
C ALA A 95 9.76 -17.60 -16.96
N VAL A 96 9.61 -17.08 -18.18
CA VAL A 96 10.16 -15.78 -18.61
C VAL A 96 9.09 -14.69 -18.50
N ALA A 97 7.84 -15.01 -18.86
CA ALA A 97 6.76 -14.03 -18.87
C ALA A 97 6.43 -13.50 -17.46
N VAL A 98 6.41 -14.37 -16.44
CA VAL A 98 6.08 -13.97 -15.06
C VAL A 98 7.10 -12.98 -14.47
N PRO A 99 8.42 -13.23 -14.51
CA PRO A 99 9.41 -12.25 -14.06
C PRO A 99 9.33 -10.91 -14.80
N LEU A 100 9.06 -10.92 -16.10
CA LEU A 100 8.93 -9.68 -16.88
C LEU A 100 7.69 -8.88 -16.49
N THR A 101 6.56 -9.54 -16.21
CA THR A 101 5.37 -8.87 -15.69
C THR A 101 5.61 -8.28 -14.30
N LEU A 102 6.34 -8.99 -13.42
CA LEU A 102 6.71 -8.45 -12.11
C LEU A 102 7.65 -7.24 -12.24
N LEU A 103 8.61 -7.31 -13.17
CA LEU A 103 9.50 -6.19 -13.47
C LEU A 103 8.71 -4.98 -13.99
N LEU A 104 7.70 -5.20 -14.84
CA LEU A 104 6.81 -4.14 -15.31
C LEU A 104 6.08 -3.45 -14.16
N GLY A 105 5.49 -4.22 -13.24
CA GLY A 105 4.81 -3.66 -12.06
C GLY A 105 5.77 -2.88 -11.15
N LEU A 106 6.99 -3.39 -10.97
CA LEU A 106 8.04 -2.70 -10.22
C LEU A 106 8.42 -1.37 -10.89
N LEU A 107 8.55 -1.35 -12.23
CA LEU A 107 8.84 -0.13 -12.99
C LEU A 107 7.71 0.89 -12.87
N CYS A 108 6.44 0.46 -12.92
CA CYS A 108 5.29 1.36 -12.67
C CYS A 108 5.38 2.00 -11.28
N GLY A 109 5.64 1.20 -10.24
CA GLY A 109 5.83 1.71 -8.88
C GLY A 109 6.99 2.69 -8.76
N LEU A 110 8.14 2.38 -9.39
CA LEU A 110 9.30 3.27 -9.42
C LEU A 110 9.02 4.59 -10.15
N VAL A 111 8.25 4.56 -11.24
CA VAL A 111 7.84 5.78 -11.95
C VAL A 111 6.99 6.66 -11.03
N ASN A 112 6.01 6.10 -10.34
CA ASN A 112 5.20 6.86 -9.37
C ASN A 112 6.07 7.44 -8.24
N ALA A 113 6.95 6.63 -7.65
CA ALA A 113 7.85 7.07 -6.58
C ALA A 113 8.81 8.18 -7.05
N ALA A 114 9.43 8.03 -8.22
CA ALA A 114 10.33 9.01 -8.79
C ALA A 114 9.60 10.33 -9.11
N LEU A 115 8.42 10.26 -9.72
CA LEU A 115 7.62 11.46 -10.01
C LEU A 115 7.25 12.21 -8.73
N ILE A 116 6.78 11.51 -7.70
CA ILE A 116 6.46 12.13 -6.41
C ILE A 116 7.72 12.78 -5.80
N HIS A 117 8.84 12.05 -5.77
CA HIS A 117 10.08 12.51 -5.15
C HIS A 117 10.69 13.73 -5.87
N TYR A 118 10.77 13.71 -7.20
CA TYR A 118 11.44 14.77 -7.96
C TYR A 118 10.55 15.99 -8.23
N THR A 119 9.24 15.81 -8.38
CA THR A 119 8.34 16.93 -8.69
C THR A 119 7.78 17.61 -7.44
N GLY A 120 7.78 16.92 -6.28
CA GLY A 120 7.13 17.41 -5.07
C GLY A 120 5.60 17.52 -5.18
N ILE A 121 5.02 17.02 -6.27
CA ILE A 121 3.57 16.99 -6.48
C ILE A 121 2.96 15.95 -5.54
N SER A 122 1.74 16.22 -5.05
CA SER A 122 1.06 15.30 -4.15
C SER A 122 0.85 13.92 -4.79
N PRO A 123 1.00 12.81 -4.02
CA PRO A 123 0.83 11.45 -4.52
C PRO A 123 -0.48 11.20 -5.24
N LEU A 124 -1.57 11.85 -4.80
CA LEU A 124 -2.89 11.72 -5.41
C LEU A 124 -2.91 12.23 -6.86
N VAL A 125 -2.27 13.37 -7.16
CA VAL A 125 -2.25 13.92 -8.52
C VAL A 125 -1.41 13.04 -9.44
N ILE A 126 -0.24 12.59 -8.97
CA ILE A 126 0.62 11.69 -9.73
C ILE A 126 -0.09 10.37 -10.01
N THR A 127 -0.68 9.74 -9.00
CA THR A 127 -1.33 8.42 -9.14
C THR A 127 -2.64 8.48 -9.93
N LEU A 128 -3.34 9.62 -9.93
CA LEU A 128 -4.47 9.85 -10.83
C LEU A 128 -4.02 10.03 -12.28
N GLY A 129 -2.90 10.71 -12.53
CA GLY A 129 -2.31 10.80 -13.87
C GLY A 129 -1.83 9.44 -14.38
N THR A 130 -1.13 8.68 -13.54
CA THR A 130 -0.63 7.35 -13.93
C THR A 130 -1.72 6.30 -14.03
N LEU A 131 -2.87 6.46 -13.36
CA LEU A 131 -4.08 5.66 -13.60
C LEU A 131 -4.45 5.64 -15.09
N TYR A 132 -4.54 6.82 -15.72
CA TYR A 132 -4.89 6.94 -17.14
C TYR A 132 -3.74 6.50 -18.04
N LEU A 133 -2.49 6.76 -17.66
CA LEU A 133 -1.31 6.32 -18.43
C LEU A 133 -1.25 4.80 -18.51
N TYR A 134 -1.35 4.10 -17.37
CA TYR A 134 -1.27 2.64 -17.33
C TYR A 134 -2.52 2.00 -17.91
N GLY A 135 -3.71 2.57 -17.67
CA GLY A 135 -4.95 2.13 -18.28
C GLY A 135 -4.92 2.26 -19.81
N GLY A 136 -4.43 3.38 -20.33
CA GLY A 136 -4.22 3.59 -21.76
C GLY A 136 -3.16 2.66 -22.35
N GLY A 137 -2.04 2.46 -21.65
CA GLY A 137 -1.01 1.50 -22.04
C GLY A 137 -1.55 0.07 -22.13
N ALA A 138 -2.45 -0.31 -21.21
CA ALA A 138 -3.09 -1.61 -21.23
C ALA A 138 -4.00 -1.78 -22.46
N LEU A 139 -4.76 -0.74 -22.82
CA LEU A 139 -5.59 -0.74 -24.04
C LEU A 139 -4.76 -0.80 -25.33
N LEU A 140 -3.63 -0.11 -25.38
CA LEU A 140 -2.70 -0.19 -26.51
C LEU A 140 -2.12 -1.59 -26.66
N LEU A 141 -1.71 -2.22 -25.54
CA LEU A 141 -1.16 -3.57 -25.56
C LEU A 141 -2.21 -4.64 -25.89
N SER A 142 -3.48 -4.44 -25.51
CA SER A 142 -4.54 -5.38 -25.86
C SER A 142 -4.98 -5.29 -27.32
N GLY A 143 -4.53 -4.28 -28.06
CA GLY A 143 -4.93 -4.04 -29.46
C GLY A 143 -6.36 -3.52 -29.60
N MET A 144 -6.92 -2.94 -28.53
CA MET A 144 -8.29 -2.42 -28.50
C MET A 144 -8.36 -0.89 -28.72
N ALA A 145 -7.22 -0.25 -28.97
CA ALA A 145 -7.06 1.19 -29.15
C ALA A 145 -6.96 1.59 -30.62
#